data_AF-A0A850TQU9-F1
#
_entry.id   AF-A0A850TQU9-F1
#
_cell.length_a   1.000
_cell.length_b   1.000
_cell.length_c   1.000
_cell.angle_alpha   90.00
_cell.angle_beta   90.00
_cell.angle_gamma   90.00
#
_symmetry.space_group_name_H-M   'P 1'
#
loop_
_entity.id
_entity.type
_entity.pdbx_description
1 polymer ?
#
loop_
_entity_poly.entity_id
_entity_poly.type
_entity_poly.pdbx_seq_one_letter_code
_entity_poly.pdbx_strand_id
1 'polypeptide(L)'
;SEKEQQEAIEHIDEVQNEIDRLNEQASEEILKVEQKYNKLRQPFFQKRSELIAKIPNFWVTTFVNHPQVSALLGEEDEEALHYLTRVEVTEFEDIKSGYRIDFYFDENPYFENKVLSKEFHLNESGDPSSKSTEIKWKSGK
;
A
#
# COMPACT_ATOMS: atom_id res chain seq x y z
N SER A 1 -27.44 34.02 30.35
CA SER A 1 -26.51 34.23 31.48
C SER A 1 -25.20 33.49 31.18
N GLU A 2 -24.05 33.96 31.66
CA GLU A 2 -22.75 33.25 31.48
C GLU A 2 -22.84 31.80 31.94
N LYS A 3 -23.64 31.52 32.98
CA LYS A 3 -23.89 30.16 33.48
C LYS A 3 -24.61 29.27 32.46
N GLU A 4 -25.62 29.80 31.76
CA GLU A 4 -26.36 29.05 30.73
C GLU A 4 -25.48 28.77 29.51
N GLN A 5 -24.55 29.68 29.19
CA GLN A 5 -23.58 29.46 28.12
C GLN A 5 -22.57 28.36 28.49
N GLN A 6 -22.07 28.37 29.73
CA GLN A 6 -21.17 27.34 30.24
C GLN A 6 -21.85 25.96 30.24
N GLU A 7 -23.08 25.87 30.74
CA GLU A 7 -23.87 24.64 30.71
C GLU A 7 -24.06 24.15 29.27
N ALA A 8 -24.37 25.03 28.31
CA ALA A 8 -24.51 24.64 26.92
C ALA A 8 -23.21 24.08 26.30
N ILE A 9 -22.05 24.65 26.65
CA ILE A 9 -20.74 24.15 26.19
C ILE A 9 -20.48 22.74 26.74
N GLU A 10 -20.75 22.50 28.03
CA GLU A 10 -20.59 21.18 28.65
C GLU A 10 -21.47 20.12 27.97
N HIS A 11 -22.72 20.44 27.66
CA HIS A 11 -23.61 19.52 26.93
C HIS A 11 -23.13 19.28 25.49
N ILE A 12 -22.55 20.29 24.83
CA ILE A 12 -21.95 20.11 23.49
C ILE A 12 -20.77 19.14 23.56
N ASP A 13 -19.90 19.28 24.56
CA ASP A 13 -18.75 18.38 24.76
C ASP A 13 -19.21 16.94 25.04
N GLU A 14 -20.27 16.75 25.83
CA GLU A 14 -20.88 15.44 26.06
C GLU A 14 -21.38 14.80 24.76
N VAL A 15 -22.12 15.56 23.94
CA VAL A 15 -22.60 15.10 22.63
C VAL A 15 -21.44 14.78 21.69
N GLN A 16 -20.38 15.61 21.68
CA GLN A 16 -19.20 15.36 20.86
C GLN A 16 -18.51 14.06 21.25
N ASN A 17 -18.39 13.77 22.55
CA ASN A 17 -17.84 12.50 23.03
C ASN A 17 -18.68 11.29 22.58
N GLU A 18 -20.00 11.41 22.50
CA GLU A 18 -20.86 10.34 21.97
C GLU A 18 -20.66 10.13 20.46
N ILE A 19 -20.52 11.21 19.70
CA ILE A 19 -20.20 11.16 18.27
C ILE A 19 -18.84 10.47 18.05
N ASP A 20 -17.84 10.81 18.85
CA ASP A 20 -16.50 10.23 18.73
C ASP A 20 -16.51 8.72 19.01
N ARG A 21 -17.28 8.27 20.01
CA ARG A 21 -17.48 6.83 20.28
C ARG A 21 -18.18 6.12 19.13
N LEU A 22 -19.18 6.74 18.51
CA LEU A 22 -19.84 6.16 17.33
C LEU A 22 -18.88 6.05 16.13
N ASN A 23 -18.03 7.05 15.92
CA ASN A 23 -17.01 7.04 14.88
C ASN A 23 -15.97 5.95 15.11
N GLU A 24 -15.56 5.72 16.36
CA GLU A 24 -14.65 4.64 16.74
C GLU A 24 -15.28 3.27 16.44
N GLN A 25 -16.53 3.05 16.83
CA GLN A 25 -17.28 1.81 16.52
C GLN A 25 -17.39 1.56 15.01
N ALA A 26 -17.77 2.59 14.24
CA ALA A 26 -17.82 2.48 12.77
C ALA A 26 -16.45 2.12 12.17
N SER A 27 -15.39 2.73 12.70
CA SER A 27 -14.02 2.47 12.26
C SER A 27 -13.56 1.04 12.56
N GLU A 28 -13.98 0.46 13.69
CA GLU A 28 -13.71 -0.95 14.00
C GLU A 28 -14.49 -1.91 13.09
N GLU A 29 -15.75 -1.60 12.79
CA GLU A 29 -16.57 -2.43 11.91
C GLU A 29 -16.02 -2.46 10.49
N ILE A 30 -15.63 -1.30 9.96
CA ILE A 30 -14.96 -1.18 8.65
C ILE A 30 -13.67 -2.01 8.65
N LEU A 31 -12.86 -1.90 9.70
CA LEU A 31 -11.60 -2.66 9.80
C LEU A 31 -11.86 -4.18 9.78
N LYS A 32 -12.87 -4.67 10.51
CA LYS A 32 -13.25 -6.10 10.51
C LYS A 32 -13.70 -6.58 9.12
N VAL A 33 -14.46 -5.75 8.41
CA VAL A 33 -14.90 -6.05 7.04
C VAL A 33 -13.70 -6.13 6.11
N GLU A 34 -12.82 -5.12 6.12
CA GLU A 34 -11.65 -5.10 5.25
C GLU A 34 -10.68 -6.26 5.53
N GLN A 35 -10.42 -6.58 6.81
CA GLN A 35 -9.61 -7.75 7.20
C GLN A 35 -10.20 -9.07 6.67
N LYS A 36 -11.52 -9.23 6.74
CA LYS A 36 -12.22 -10.40 6.19
C LYS A 36 -12.03 -10.48 4.67
N TYR A 37 -12.28 -9.39 3.96
CA TYR A 37 -12.20 -9.39 2.50
C TYR A 37 -10.78 -9.44 1.97
N ASN A 38 -9.77 -8.96 2.70
CA ASN A 38 -8.35 -9.18 2.38
C ASN A 38 -8.00 -10.67 2.35
N LYS A 39 -8.37 -11.40 3.40
CA LYS A 39 -8.15 -12.85 3.47
C LYS A 39 -8.89 -13.58 2.34
N LEU A 40 -10.11 -13.16 2.03
CA LEU A 40 -10.89 -13.73 0.93
C LEU A 40 -10.30 -13.40 -0.45
N ARG A 41 -9.71 -12.22 -0.64
CA ARG A 41 -9.07 -11.78 -1.90
C ARG A 41 -7.74 -12.50 -2.16
N GLN A 42 -6.98 -12.83 -1.11
CA GLN A 42 -5.65 -13.43 -1.22
C GLN A 42 -5.55 -14.63 -2.19
N PRO A 43 -6.39 -15.69 -2.11
CA PRO A 43 -6.29 -16.81 -3.05
C PRO A 43 -6.57 -16.41 -4.51
N PHE A 44 -7.43 -15.40 -4.74
CA PHE A 44 -7.69 -14.89 -6.08
C PHE A 44 -6.52 -14.06 -6.61
N PHE A 45 -5.84 -13.29 -5.76
CA PHE A 45 -4.61 -12.60 -6.15
C PHE A 45 -3.50 -13.57 -6.50
N GLN A 46 -3.34 -14.66 -5.72
CA GLN A 46 -2.37 -15.71 -6.04
C GLN A 46 -2.70 -16.39 -7.36
N LYS A 47 -3.96 -16.80 -7.57
CA LYS A 47 -4.40 -17.39 -8.84
C LYS A 47 -4.20 -16.44 -10.03
N ARG A 48 -4.47 -15.14 -9.85
CA ARG A 48 -4.22 -14.12 -10.89
C ARG A 48 -2.72 -14.00 -11.18
N SER A 49 -1.88 -14.01 -10.15
CA SER A 49 -0.42 -13.96 -10.27
C SER A 49 0.13 -15.15 -11.08
N GLU A 50 -0.35 -16.37 -10.80
CA GLU A 50 0.02 -17.58 -11.55
C GLU A 50 -0.41 -17.55 -13.03
N LEU A 51 -1.53 -16.89 -13.34
CA LEU A 51 -1.98 -16.70 -14.72
C LEU A 51 -1.16 -15.62 -15.43
N ILE A 52 -0.87 -14.51 -14.75
CA ILE A 52 -0.01 -13.43 -15.27
C ILE A 52 1.39 -13.95 -15.60
N ALA A 53 1.95 -14.83 -14.77
CA ALA A 53 3.28 -15.42 -15.00
C ALA A 53 3.40 -16.20 -16.32
N LYS A 54 2.27 -16.56 -16.95
CA LYS A 54 2.24 -17.23 -18.27
C LYS A 54 2.22 -16.26 -19.44
N ILE A 55 2.11 -14.96 -19.19
CA ILE A 55 2.07 -13.90 -20.19
C ILE A 55 3.44 -13.20 -20.18
N PRO A 56 4.29 -13.42 -21.21
CA PRO A 56 5.58 -12.76 -21.30
C PRO A 56 5.44 -11.24 -21.27
N ASN A 57 6.38 -10.57 -20.62
CA ASN A 57 6.48 -9.11 -20.56
C ASN A 57 5.23 -8.40 -20.00
N PHE A 58 4.35 -9.10 -19.28
CA PHE A 58 3.09 -8.52 -18.81
C PHE A 58 3.29 -7.24 -17.98
N TRP A 59 4.20 -7.26 -17.00
CA TRP A 59 4.37 -6.12 -16.09
C TRP A 59 5.04 -4.92 -16.75
N VAL A 60 6.14 -5.11 -17.49
CA VAL A 60 6.73 -4.00 -18.26
C VAL A 60 5.71 -3.40 -19.22
N THR A 61 4.98 -4.23 -19.98
CA THR A 61 3.90 -3.77 -20.86
C THR A 61 2.85 -2.99 -20.09
N THR A 62 2.46 -3.44 -18.91
CA THR A 62 1.46 -2.75 -18.07
C THR A 62 1.96 -1.37 -17.62
N PHE A 63 3.20 -1.27 -17.15
CA PHE A 63 3.75 -0.01 -16.64
C PHE A 63 4.02 1.01 -17.73
N VAL A 64 4.58 0.60 -18.88
CA VAL A 64 4.85 1.52 -20.00
C VAL A 64 3.57 2.03 -20.67
N ASN A 65 2.47 1.27 -20.58
CA ASN A 65 1.17 1.70 -21.10
C ASN A 65 0.34 2.52 -20.09
N HIS A 66 0.77 2.63 -18.82
CA HIS A 66 0.06 3.43 -17.84
C HIS A 66 0.54 4.90 -17.88
N PRO A 67 -0.30 5.89 -18.27
CA PRO A 67 0.16 7.24 -18.61
C PRO A 67 0.96 7.96 -17.52
N GLN A 68 0.58 7.78 -16.25
CA GLN A 68 1.27 8.44 -15.14
C GLN A 68 2.54 7.71 -14.71
N VAL A 69 2.64 6.41 -14.98
CA VAL A 69 3.81 5.63 -14.55
C VAL A 69 4.88 5.66 -15.64
N SER A 70 4.49 5.53 -16.91
CA SER A 70 5.44 5.60 -18.03
C SER A 70 6.19 6.93 -18.09
N ALA A 71 5.55 8.04 -17.69
CA ALA A 71 6.20 9.34 -17.57
C ALA A 71 7.33 9.39 -16.51
N LEU A 72 7.40 8.40 -15.61
CA LEU A 72 8.43 8.28 -14.57
C LEU A 72 9.58 7.35 -14.97
N LEU A 73 9.47 6.62 -16.07
CA LEU A 73 10.42 5.59 -16.48
C LEU A 73 11.43 6.16 -17.49
N GLY A 74 12.71 6.03 -17.19
CA GLY A 74 13.79 6.20 -18.15
C GLY A 74 14.03 4.92 -18.98
N GLU A 75 14.91 5.01 -19.97
CA GLU A 75 15.29 3.89 -20.83
C GLU A 75 15.85 2.70 -20.01
N GLU A 76 16.78 2.95 -19.08
CA GLU A 76 17.33 1.89 -18.23
C GLU A 76 16.29 1.28 -17.28
N ASP A 77 15.29 2.05 -16.82
CA ASP A 77 14.22 1.54 -15.98
C ASP A 77 13.35 0.57 -16.76
N GLU A 78 13.00 0.90 -18.00
CA GLU A 78 12.24 0.02 -18.88
C GLU A 78 13.00 -1.29 -19.15
N GLU A 79 14.31 -1.22 -19.42
CA GLU A 79 15.14 -2.41 -19.59
C GLU A 79 15.17 -3.28 -18.32
N ALA A 80 15.31 -2.68 -17.13
CA ALA A 80 15.25 -3.42 -15.87
C ALA A 80 13.87 -4.05 -15.62
N LEU A 81 12.79 -3.35 -16.00
CA LEU A 81 11.42 -3.85 -15.88
C LEU A 81 11.11 -5.06 -16.76
N HIS A 82 11.89 -5.33 -17.81
CA HIS A 82 11.76 -6.58 -18.57
C HIS A 82 12.00 -7.83 -17.71
N TYR A 83 12.75 -7.69 -16.61
CA TYR A 83 13.01 -8.77 -15.65
C TYR A 83 11.99 -8.82 -14.51
N LEU A 84 11.00 -7.92 -14.49
CA LEU A 84 9.94 -7.89 -13.48
C LEU A 84 8.92 -9.00 -13.73
N THR A 85 8.90 -9.99 -12.85
CA THR A 85 8.05 -11.18 -13.00
C THR A 85 6.74 -11.06 -12.23
N ARG A 86 6.73 -10.32 -11.12
CA ARG A 86 5.57 -10.20 -10.25
C ARG A 86 5.56 -8.88 -9.50
N VAL A 87 4.36 -8.31 -9.33
CA VAL A 87 4.10 -7.19 -8.43
C VAL A 87 3.03 -7.62 -7.44
N GLU A 88 3.30 -7.42 -6.15
CA GLU A 88 2.34 -7.69 -5.08
C GLU A 88 2.13 -6.46 -4.21
N VAL A 89 0.87 -6.22 -3.87
CA VAL A 89 0.50 -5.21 -2.87
C VAL A 89 -0.11 -5.95 -1.70
N THR A 90 0.48 -5.79 -0.52
CA THR A 90 0.05 -6.43 0.72
C THR A 90 -0.31 -5.34 1.72
N GLU A 91 -1.57 -5.29 2.13
CA GLU A 91 -2.01 -4.47 3.25
C GLU A 91 -1.55 -5.11 4.57
N PHE A 92 -1.14 -4.32 5.55
CA PHE A 92 -0.77 -4.82 6.86
C PHE A 92 -2.01 -5.32 7.63
N GLU A 93 -1.80 -6.15 8.66
CA GLU A 93 -2.92 -6.73 9.43
C GLU A 93 -3.82 -5.67 10.06
N ASP A 94 -3.20 -4.61 10.57
CA ASP A 94 -3.89 -3.34 10.79
C ASP A 94 -3.85 -2.55 9.48
N ILE A 95 -4.95 -2.56 8.75
CA ILE A 95 -5.04 -1.93 7.42
C ILE A 95 -4.84 -0.41 7.52
N LYS A 96 -5.16 0.17 8.68
CA LYS A 96 -4.90 1.60 8.95
C LYS A 96 -3.41 1.89 9.05
N SER A 97 -2.60 0.91 9.42
CA SER A 97 -1.15 1.06 9.58
C SER A 97 -0.40 1.12 8.25
N GLY A 98 -1.01 0.73 7.13
CA GLY A 98 -0.45 0.93 5.78
C GLY A 98 -0.31 -0.34 4.93
N TYR A 99 0.61 -0.30 3.97
CA TYR A 99 0.78 -1.35 2.96
C TYR A 99 2.22 -1.44 2.44
N ARG A 100 2.53 -2.58 1.84
CA ARG A 100 3.80 -2.86 1.14
C ARG A 100 3.56 -3.18 -0.32
N ILE A 101 4.40 -2.65 -1.18
CA ILE A 101 4.50 -3.03 -2.60
C ILE A 101 5.80 -3.79 -2.79
N ASP A 102 5.72 -5.01 -3.31
CA ASP A 102 6.85 -5.88 -3.63
C ASP A 102 6.97 -6.05 -5.15
N PHE A 103 8.15 -5.74 -5.68
CA PHE A 103 8.53 -5.94 -7.08
C PHE A 103 9.52 -7.09 -7.16
N TYR A 104 9.14 -8.19 -7.80
CA TYR A 104 9.94 -9.41 -7.91
C TYR A 104 10.65 -9.49 -9.25
N PHE A 105 11.97 -9.62 -9.22
CA PHE A 105 12.81 -9.65 -10.41
C PHE A 105 13.51 -10.98 -10.58
N ASP A 106 13.60 -11.42 -11.84
CA ASP A 106 14.57 -12.44 -12.23
C ASP A 106 16.01 -11.89 -12.14
N GLU A 107 16.99 -12.77 -12.32
CA GLU A 107 18.37 -12.32 -12.44
C GLU A 107 18.53 -11.36 -13.63
N ASN A 108 19.12 -10.19 -13.35
CA ASN A 108 19.24 -9.10 -14.31
C ASN A 108 20.61 -8.43 -14.16
N PRO A 109 21.07 -7.62 -15.15
CA PRO A 109 22.39 -7.01 -15.11
C PRO A 109 22.49 -5.75 -14.24
N TYR A 110 21.39 -5.26 -13.66
CA TYR A 110 21.36 -3.97 -12.95
C TYR A 110 21.63 -4.10 -11.45
N PHE A 111 20.95 -5.02 -10.79
CA PHE A 111 21.05 -5.20 -9.34
C PHE A 111 20.97 -6.66 -8.91
N GLU A 112 21.41 -6.95 -7.69
CA GLU A 112 21.39 -8.30 -7.11
C GLU A 112 20.05 -8.66 -6.45
N ASN A 113 19.23 -7.66 -6.12
CA ASN A 113 17.96 -7.85 -5.44
C ASN A 113 17.02 -8.74 -6.27
N LYS A 114 16.48 -9.79 -5.63
CA LYS A 114 15.34 -10.55 -6.19
C LYS A 114 13.99 -9.90 -5.91
N VAL A 115 13.94 -9.05 -4.89
CA VAL A 115 12.75 -8.30 -4.50
C VAL A 115 13.16 -6.89 -4.12
N LEU A 116 12.46 -5.90 -4.67
CA LEU A 116 12.49 -4.52 -4.20
C LEU A 116 11.15 -4.21 -3.53
N SER A 117 11.18 -3.79 -2.27
CA SER A 117 10.00 -3.51 -1.48
C SER A 117 9.92 -2.02 -1.16
N LYS A 118 8.71 -1.46 -1.24
CA LYS A 118 8.38 -0.14 -0.72
C LYS A 118 7.22 -0.27 0.26
N GLU A 119 7.45 0.12 1.51
CA GLU A 119 6.46 0.11 2.57
C GLU A 119 6.02 1.53 2.90
N PHE A 120 4.73 1.72 3.08
CA PHE A 120 4.11 2.94 3.56
C PHE A 120 3.43 2.61 4.88
N HIS A 121 3.73 3.42 5.90
CA HIS A 121 3.25 3.24 7.26
C HIS A 121 2.55 4.50 7.75
N LEU A 122 1.46 4.36 8.50
CA LEU A 122 0.82 5.44 9.28
C LEU A 122 0.92 5.08 10.76
N ASN A 123 1.45 6.00 11.58
CA ASN A 123 1.49 5.81 13.02
C ASN A 123 0.13 6.13 13.68
N GLU A 124 -0.01 5.89 14.99
CA GLU A 124 -1.24 6.17 15.75
C GLU A 124 -1.65 7.66 15.70
N SER A 125 -0.69 8.57 15.54
CA SER A 125 -0.93 10.02 15.37
C SER A 125 -1.36 10.40 13.95
N GLY A 126 -1.35 9.45 13.01
CA GLY A 126 -1.63 9.67 11.59
C GLY A 126 -0.44 10.19 10.78
N ASP A 127 0.77 10.24 11.33
CA ASP A 127 1.95 10.68 10.59
C ASP A 127 2.42 9.59 9.61
N PRO A 128 2.65 9.94 8.34
CA PRO A 128 3.15 9.01 7.35
C PRO A 128 4.66 8.78 7.49
N SER A 129 5.08 7.53 7.34
CA SER A 129 6.48 7.14 7.18
C SER A 129 6.64 6.09 6.08
N SER A 130 7.86 5.92 5.57
CA SER A 130 8.11 4.91 4.54
C SER A 130 9.45 4.21 4.73
N LYS A 131 9.50 2.93 4.33
CA LYS A 131 10.72 2.13 4.27
C LYS A 131 10.89 1.58 2.86
N SER A 132 12.12 1.50 2.39
CA SER A 132 12.42 1.01 1.04
C SER A 132 13.59 0.04 1.12
N THR A 133 13.57 -0.99 0.28
CA THR A 133 14.74 -1.85 0.10
C THR A 133 15.88 -1.02 -0.48
N GLU A 134 17.07 -1.12 0.12
CA GLU A 134 18.29 -0.60 -0.46
C GLU A 134 18.65 -1.43 -1.71
N ILE A 135 18.85 -0.73 -2.84
CA ILE A 135 19.18 -1.38 -4.10
C ILE A 135 20.68 -1.72 -4.09
N LYS A 136 20.98 -2.99 -4.32
CA LYS A 136 22.34 -3.53 -4.44
C LYS A 136 22.74 -3.53 -5.90
N TRP A 137 23.15 -2.37 -6.39
CA TRP A 137 23.59 -2.18 -7.77
C TRP A 137 24.80 -3.06 -8.08
N LYS A 138 24.80 -3.66 -9.28
CA LYS A 138 25.95 -4.40 -9.80
C LYS A 138 27.02 -3.41 -10.28
N SER A 139 28.27 -3.86 -10.35
CA SER A 139 29.38 -3.01 -10.77
C SER A 139 29.13 -2.36 -12.14
N GLY A 140 29.30 -1.04 -12.23
CA GLY A 140 29.08 -0.26 -13.45
C GLY A 140 27.62 0.18 -13.68
N LYS A 141 26.76 0.03 -12.67
CA LYS A 141 25.39 0.54 -12.60
C LYS A 141 25.19 1.41 -11.36
#